data_AF-A0A1B9MNL7-F1
#
_entry.id   AF-A0A1B9MNL7-F1
#
_cell.length_a   1.000
_cell.length_b   1.000
_cell.length_c   1.000
_cell.angle_alpha   90.00
_cell.angle_beta   90.00
_cell.angle_gamma   90.00
#
_symmetry.space_group_name_H-M   'P 1'
#
loop_
_entity.id
_entity.type
_entity.pdbx_description
1 polymer ?
#
loop_
_entity_poly.entity_id
_entity_poly.type
_entity_poly.pdbx_seq_one_letter_code
_entity_poly.pdbx_strand_id
1 'polypeptide(L)'
;MSWGESVNEYLKVDECKKELKQLSFNEIKEKMQSLCKLDKRTGSNCSVAEKALEEKAADELANADIQTIESTKSLYCADDLVFLPVCSISWEKAWKKENDKYIKFYTENNAEFITTYNSCIDKLEAVKSQKLDWNKESKLQKAIKEGYPCSQVKDAYTKRGMGYSWFDKKIEE
;
A
#
# COMPACT_ATOMS: atom_id res chain seq x y z
N MET A 1 -32.43 -26.83 34.76
CA MET A 1 -31.09 -26.50 34.24
C MET A 1 -31.08 -25.02 33.94
N SER A 2 -30.14 -24.29 34.55
CA SER A 2 -30.02 -22.84 34.54
C SER A 2 -29.54 -22.35 33.17
N TRP A 3 -30.07 -21.22 32.70
CA TRP A 3 -29.65 -20.49 31.49
C TRP A 3 -28.22 -19.90 31.58
N GLY A 4 -27.38 -20.40 32.49
CA GLY A 4 -26.06 -19.85 32.81
C GLY A 4 -24.86 -20.60 32.21
N GLU A 5 -25.06 -21.71 31.48
CA GLU A 5 -23.96 -22.59 31.03
C GLU A 5 -23.88 -22.69 29.50
N SER A 6 -23.78 -21.54 28.82
CA SER A 6 -23.34 -21.48 27.41
C SER A 6 -22.19 -20.50 27.19
N VAL A 7 -21.41 -20.20 28.23
CA VAL A 7 -20.19 -19.38 28.12
C VAL A 7 -18.99 -20.31 28.25
N ASN A 8 -18.71 -21.06 27.21
CA ASN A 8 -17.39 -21.66 27.08
C ASN A 8 -16.97 -21.65 25.60
N GLU A 9 -15.72 -21.28 25.36
CA GLU A 9 -14.98 -21.36 24.09
C GLU A 9 -14.88 -20.10 23.20
N TYR A 10 -14.97 -18.91 23.78
CA TYR A 10 -14.38 -17.71 23.18
C TYR A 10 -13.52 -17.05 24.25
N LEU A 11 -12.23 -16.81 23.97
CA LEU A 11 -11.48 -15.74 24.64
C LEU A 11 -12.45 -14.56 24.75
N LYS A 12 -12.67 -14.02 25.96
CA LYS A 12 -13.52 -12.83 26.08
C LYS A 12 -12.94 -11.82 25.09
N VAL A 13 -13.78 -11.26 24.23
CA VAL A 13 -13.39 -10.34 23.14
C VAL A 13 -12.39 -9.28 23.64
N ASP A 14 -12.54 -8.82 24.89
CA ASP A 14 -11.63 -7.90 25.57
C ASP A 14 -10.24 -8.46 25.90
N GLU A 15 -10.15 -9.72 26.32
CA GLU A 15 -8.88 -10.42 26.56
C GLU A 15 -8.13 -10.63 25.24
N CYS A 16 -8.84 -11.07 24.19
CA CYS A 16 -8.30 -11.18 22.84
C CYS A 16 -7.71 -9.84 22.36
N LYS A 17 -8.47 -8.74 22.54
CA LYS A 17 -8.00 -7.40 22.17
C LYS A 17 -6.74 -6.97 22.94
N LYS A 18 -6.64 -7.28 24.23
CA LYS A 18 -5.46 -6.94 25.05
C LYS A 18 -4.22 -7.71 24.59
N GLU A 19 -4.40 -9.00 24.32
CA GLU A 19 -3.33 -9.87 23.85
C GLU A 19 -2.79 -9.40 22.49
N LEU A 20 -3.67 -9.19 21.51
CA LEU A 20 -3.27 -8.82 20.15
C LEU A 20 -2.49 -7.50 20.08
N LYS A 21 -2.77 -6.54 20.97
CA LYS A 21 -2.04 -5.26 21.03
C LYS A 21 -0.55 -5.40 21.35
N GLN A 22 -0.15 -6.47 22.02
CA GLN A 22 1.24 -6.71 22.40
C GLN A 22 2.05 -7.40 21.30
N LEU A 23 1.38 -7.86 20.24
CA LEU A 23 1.98 -8.68 19.21
C LEU A 23 2.53 -7.84 18.04
N SER A 24 3.47 -8.43 17.32
CA SER A 24 3.90 -7.96 16.00
C SER A 24 2.82 -8.21 14.96
N PHE A 25 2.93 -7.53 13.82
CA PHE A 25 2.01 -7.70 12.70
C PHE A 25 1.85 -9.18 12.29
N ASN A 26 2.96 -9.91 12.14
CA ASN A 26 2.94 -11.31 11.71
C ASN A 26 2.28 -12.23 12.74
N GLU A 27 2.53 -12.01 14.04
CA GLU A 27 1.88 -12.78 15.09
C GLU A 27 0.36 -12.53 15.14
N ILE A 28 -0.08 -11.28 14.91
CA ILE A 28 -1.51 -10.96 14.77
C ILE A 28 -2.08 -11.67 13.55
N LYS A 29 -1.37 -11.67 12.41
CA LYS A 29 -1.80 -12.32 11.17
C LYS A 29 -2.03 -13.83 11.37
N GLU A 30 -1.08 -14.52 12.01
CA GLU A 30 -1.18 -15.96 12.29
C GLU A 30 -2.35 -16.29 13.23
N LYS A 31 -2.54 -15.48 14.29
CA LYS A 31 -3.69 -15.62 15.20
C LYS A 31 -5.01 -15.34 14.50
N MET A 32 -5.08 -14.30 13.68
CA MET A 32 -6.26 -13.94 12.90
C MET A 32 -6.68 -15.12 12.01
N GLN A 33 -5.76 -15.71 11.26
CA GLN A 33 -6.04 -16.87 10.40
C GLN A 33 -6.62 -18.06 11.19
N SER A 34 -6.17 -18.26 12.43
CA SER A 34 -6.69 -19.32 13.31
C SER A 34 -8.09 -18.99 13.84
N LEU A 35 -8.29 -17.77 14.35
CA LEU A 35 -9.57 -17.31 14.90
C LEU A 35 -10.67 -17.25 13.83
N CYS A 36 -10.35 -16.79 12.63
CA CYS A 36 -11.27 -16.68 11.50
C CYS A 36 -11.69 -18.02 10.91
N LYS A 37 -11.04 -19.14 11.26
CA LYS A 37 -11.55 -20.48 10.93
C LYS A 37 -12.67 -20.92 11.88
N LEU A 38 -12.71 -20.38 13.10
CA LEU A 38 -13.65 -20.78 14.15
C LEU A 38 -14.96 -19.99 14.06
N ASP A 39 -14.89 -18.67 13.99
CA ASP A 39 -16.07 -17.80 13.88
C ASP A 39 -15.71 -16.53 13.10
N LYS A 40 -16.51 -16.22 12.06
CA LYS A 40 -16.34 -15.03 11.20
C LYS A 40 -17.42 -13.98 11.41
N ARG A 41 -18.33 -14.16 12.36
CA ARG A 41 -19.41 -13.20 12.59
C ARG A 41 -18.84 -11.86 13.05
N THR A 42 -19.55 -10.78 12.75
CA THR A 42 -19.25 -9.45 13.26
C THR A 42 -19.18 -9.47 14.79
N GLY A 43 -18.13 -8.87 15.37
CA GLY A 43 -17.91 -8.85 16.82
C GLY A 43 -17.30 -10.14 17.39
N SER A 44 -17.02 -11.16 16.57
CA SER A 44 -16.24 -12.34 16.97
C SER A 44 -14.75 -12.01 17.17
N ASN A 45 -14.00 -12.96 17.72
CA ASN A 45 -12.55 -12.85 17.86
C ASN A 45 -11.82 -12.70 16.51
N CYS A 46 -12.37 -13.24 15.42
CA CYS A 46 -11.86 -12.97 14.07
C CYS A 46 -11.96 -11.49 13.71
N SER A 47 -13.15 -10.89 13.91
CA SER A 47 -13.37 -9.48 13.64
C SER A 47 -12.47 -8.57 14.49
N VAL A 48 -12.20 -8.94 15.75
CA VAL A 48 -11.22 -8.25 16.59
C VAL A 48 -9.81 -8.38 16.03
N ALA A 49 -9.43 -9.55 15.55
CA ALA A 49 -8.09 -9.81 15.01
C ALA A 49 -7.84 -9.07 13.68
N GLU A 50 -8.82 -9.05 12.77
CA GLU A 50 -8.75 -8.26 11.54
C GLU A 50 -8.55 -6.77 11.85
N LYS A 51 -9.31 -6.25 12.82
CA LYS A 51 -9.17 -4.85 13.26
C LYS A 51 -7.83 -4.56 13.93
N ALA A 52 -7.32 -5.47 14.77
CA ALA A 52 -6.01 -5.31 15.38
C ALA A 52 -4.89 -5.31 14.31
N LEU A 53 -5.04 -6.12 13.26
CA LEU A 53 -4.10 -6.16 12.14
C LEU A 53 -4.12 -4.85 11.32
N GLU A 54 -5.32 -4.31 11.07
CA GLU A 54 -5.52 -3.00 10.44
C GLU A 54 -4.87 -1.87 11.27
N GLU A 55 -5.17 -1.80 12.58
CA GLU A 55 -4.62 -0.79 13.50
C GLU A 55 -3.09 -0.87 13.56
N LYS A 56 -2.52 -2.08 13.65
CA LYS A 56 -1.07 -2.29 13.69
C LYS A 56 -0.39 -1.77 12.42
N ALA A 57 -0.92 -2.10 11.25
CA ALA A 57 -0.38 -1.60 9.98
C ALA A 57 -0.51 -0.08 9.86
N ALA A 58 -1.63 0.49 10.32
CA ALA A 58 -1.82 1.95 10.31
C ALA A 58 -0.78 2.66 11.20
N ASP A 59 -0.51 2.12 12.39
CA ASP A 59 0.51 2.65 13.31
C ASP A 59 1.92 2.55 12.71
N GLU A 60 2.27 1.39 12.14
CA GLU A 60 3.58 1.16 11.52
C GLU A 60 3.81 2.03 10.26
N LEU A 61 2.75 2.42 9.55
CA LEU A 61 2.82 3.23 8.33
C LEU A 61 2.59 4.73 8.54
N ALA A 62 2.18 5.18 9.72
CA ALA A 62 1.69 6.55 9.95
C ALA A 62 2.65 7.66 9.50
N ASN A 63 3.96 7.41 9.61
CA ASN A 63 5.04 8.34 9.29
C ASN A 63 6.06 7.77 8.29
N ALA A 64 5.73 6.65 7.63
CA ALA A 64 6.60 6.07 6.62
C ALA A 64 6.62 6.95 5.35
N ASP A 65 7.78 7.07 4.72
CA ASP A 65 7.89 7.68 3.39
C ASP A 65 7.32 6.74 2.31
N ILE A 66 7.08 7.28 1.11
CA ILE A 66 6.45 6.53 0.02
C ILE A 66 7.24 5.28 -0.41
N GLN A 67 8.58 5.30 -0.37
CA GLN A 67 9.39 4.14 -0.74
C GLN A 67 9.26 3.03 0.31
N THR A 68 9.29 3.42 1.59
CA THR A 68 9.04 2.50 2.69
C THR A 68 7.63 1.90 2.59
N ILE A 69 6.60 2.71 2.32
CA ILE A 69 5.23 2.22 2.13
C ILE A 69 5.15 1.25 0.95
N GLU A 70 5.72 1.58 -0.21
CA GLU A 70 5.72 0.70 -1.39
C GLU A 70 6.40 -0.66 -1.11
N SER A 71 7.52 -0.66 -0.37
CA SER A 71 8.24 -1.89 -0.02
C SER A 71 7.41 -2.86 0.84
N THR A 72 6.48 -2.34 1.65
CA THR A 72 5.62 -3.13 2.54
C THR A 72 4.34 -3.63 1.87
N LYS A 73 4.08 -3.26 0.60
CA LYS A 73 2.87 -3.68 -0.12
C LYS A 73 2.70 -5.20 -0.14
N SER A 74 3.77 -5.94 -0.38
CA SER A 74 3.73 -7.41 -0.40
C SER A 74 3.39 -8.03 0.96
N LEU A 75 3.66 -7.31 2.05
CA LEU A 75 3.33 -7.75 3.41
C LEU A 75 1.87 -7.43 3.75
N TYR A 76 1.44 -6.18 3.56
CA TYR A 76 0.11 -5.71 3.97
C TYR A 76 -1.00 -6.00 2.96
N CYS A 77 -0.64 -6.22 1.69
CA CYS A 77 -1.54 -6.57 0.59
C CYS A 77 -1.19 -7.94 -0.03
N ALA A 78 -0.68 -8.88 0.77
CA ALA A 78 -0.52 -10.27 0.36
C ALA A 78 -1.87 -10.86 -0.12
N ASP A 79 -1.84 -11.92 -0.93
CA ASP A 79 -3.05 -12.52 -1.51
C ASP A 79 -4.12 -12.90 -0.48
N ASP A 80 -3.70 -13.31 0.73
CA ASP A 80 -4.60 -13.66 1.83
C ASP A 80 -5.16 -12.45 2.59
N LEU A 81 -4.64 -11.24 2.31
CA LEU A 81 -5.00 -9.97 2.94
C LEU A 81 -5.56 -8.94 1.95
N VAL A 82 -5.52 -9.20 0.64
CA VAL A 82 -5.84 -8.21 -0.40
C VAL A 82 -7.26 -7.64 -0.30
N PHE A 83 -8.21 -8.43 0.21
CA PHE A 83 -9.60 -8.03 0.42
C PHE A 83 -9.90 -7.53 1.85
N LEU A 84 -8.88 -7.48 2.72
CA LEU A 84 -9.04 -7.05 4.10
C LEU A 84 -8.74 -5.55 4.29
N PRO A 85 -9.26 -4.94 5.37
CA PRO A 85 -8.99 -3.54 5.70
C PRO A 85 -7.51 -3.18 5.82
N VAL A 86 -6.66 -4.11 6.25
CA VAL A 86 -5.21 -3.89 6.33
C VAL A 86 -4.61 -3.44 4.98
N CYS A 87 -5.06 -4.01 3.86
CA CYS A 87 -4.61 -3.61 2.53
C CYS A 87 -5.39 -2.38 2.02
N SER A 88 -6.71 -2.53 1.92
CA SER A 88 -7.62 -1.56 1.28
C SER A 88 -7.83 -0.27 2.07
N ILE A 89 -7.50 -0.27 3.37
CA ILE A 89 -7.64 0.89 4.25
C ILE A 89 -6.27 1.32 4.75
N SER A 90 -5.57 0.52 5.55
CA SER A 90 -4.33 0.97 6.20
C SER A 90 -3.23 1.27 5.20
N TRP A 91 -2.85 0.28 4.37
CA TRP A 91 -1.79 0.48 3.38
C TRP A 91 -2.19 1.48 2.30
N GLU A 92 -3.38 1.34 1.71
CA GLU A 92 -3.83 2.23 0.62
C GLU A 92 -3.97 3.69 1.08
N LYS A 93 -4.49 3.96 2.29
CA LYS A 93 -4.56 5.34 2.82
C LYS A 93 -3.17 5.92 3.08
N ALA A 94 -2.25 5.14 3.64
CA ALA A 94 -0.89 5.60 3.87
C ALA A 94 -0.19 5.94 2.54
N TRP A 95 -0.27 5.04 1.56
CA TRP A 95 0.29 5.26 0.23
C TRP A 95 -0.34 6.48 -0.44
N LYS A 96 -1.68 6.58 -0.42
CA LYS A 96 -2.39 7.70 -1.04
C LYS A 96 -2.01 9.05 -0.43
N LYS A 97 -1.85 9.13 0.89
CA LYS A 97 -1.44 10.35 1.59
C LYS A 97 -0.09 10.87 1.08
N GLU A 98 0.93 10.01 1.03
CA GLU A 98 2.26 10.43 0.53
C GLU A 98 2.24 10.63 -0.99
N ASN A 99 1.53 9.79 -1.73
CA ASN A 99 1.36 9.94 -3.18
C ASN A 99 0.77 11.32 -3.54
N ASP A 100 -0.32 11.72 -2.89
CA ASP A 100 -0.97 13.01 -3.14
C ASP A 100 -0.07 14.19 -2.77
N LYS A 101 0.75 14.06 -1.73
CA LYS A 101 1.77 15.06 -1.33
C LYS A 101 2.83 15.24 -2.42
N TYR A 102 3.38 14.16 -2.97
CA TYR A 102 4.36 14.26 -4.06
C TYR A 102 3.74 14.79 -5.36
N ILE A 103 2.53 14.36 -5.71
CA ILE A 103 1.82 14.90 -6.88
C ILE A 103 1.62 16.42 -6.71
N LYS A 104 1.19 16.87 -5.53
CA LYS A 104 1.04 18.30 -5.23
C LYS A 104 2.37 19.03 -5.37
N PHE A 105 3.43 18.50 -4.75
CA PHE A 105 4.78 19.06 -4.83
C PHE A 105 5.26 19.24 -6.27
N TYR A 106 5.15 18.22 -7.14
CA TYR A 106 5.51 18.34 -8.55
C TYR A 106 4.54 19.23 -9.36
N THR A 107 3.29 19.35 -8.93
CA THR A 107 2.36 20.30 -9.57
C THR A 107 2.76 21.74 -9.27
N GLU A 108 3.23 22.03 -8.06
CA GLU A 108 3.54 23.39 -7.58
C GLU A 108 5.00 23.80 -7.82
N ASN A 109 5.93 22.85 -7.94
CA ASN A 109 7.36 23.11 -8.14
C ASN A 109 7.82 22.77 -9.56
N ASN A 110 7.97 23.79 -10.41
CA ASN A 110 8.32 23.61 -11.83
C ASN A 110 9.69 22.96 -12.05
N ALA A 111 10.73 23.46 -11.38
CA ALA A 111 12.09 22.97 -11.58
C ALA A 111 12.23 21.49 -11.20
N GLU A 112 11.62 21.12 -10.07
CA GLU A 112 11.67 19.75 -9.57
C GLU A 112 10.82 18.79 -10.41
N PHE A 113 9.68 19.28 -10.93
CA PHE A 113 8.87 18.53 -11.89
C PHE A 113 9.63 18.24 -13.19
N ILE A 114 10.23 19.25 -13.82
CA ILE A 114 10.98 19.07 -15.07
C ILE A 114 12.16 18.12 -14.85
N THR A 115 12.92 18.33 -13.78
CA THR A 115 14.07 17.49 -13.42
C THR A 115 13.66 16.03 -13.23
N THR A 116 12.64 15.77 -12.41
CA THR A 116 12.21 14.40 -12.11
C THR A 116 11.54 13.74 -13.32
N TYR A 117 10.71 14.47 -14.07
CA TYR A 117 10.07 13.96 -15.28
C TYR A 117 11.11 13.57 -16.35
N ASN A 118 12.12 14.41 -16.57
CA ASN A 118 13.20 14.12 -17.51
C ASN A 118 14.05 12.93 -17.05
N SER A 119 14.30 12.77 -15.74
CA SER A 119 14.96 11.56 -15.21
C SER A 119 14.13 10.29 -15.44
N CYS A 120 12.81 10.37 -15.36
CA CYS A 120 11.94 9.23 -15.70
C CYS A 120 12.03 8.85 -17.18
N ILE A 121 12.15 9.82 -18.08
CA ILE A 121 12.42 9.55 -19.50
C ILE A 121 13.78 8.88 -19.68
N ASP A 122 14.83 9.37 -19.02
CA ASP A 122 16.16 8.78 -19.08
C ASP A 122 16.15 7.31 -18.64
N LYS A 123 15.41 6.98 -17.57
CA LYS A 123 15.24 5.58 -17.14
C LYS A 123 14.54 4.72 -18.20
N LEU A 124 13.53 5.26 -18.86
CA LEU A 124 12.80 4.54 -19.92
C LEU A 124 13.68 4.34 -21.17
N GLU A 125 14.45 5.34 -21.57
CA GLU A 125 15.43 5.24 -22.66
C GLU A 125 16.54 4.24 -22.35
N ALA A 126 17.02 4.21 -21.10
CA ALA A 126 18.00 3.24 -20.63
C ALA A 126 17.47 1.79 -20.65
N VAL A 127 16.16 1.57 -20.52
CA VAL A 127 15.57 0.24 -20.72
C VAL A 127 15.49 -0.10 -22.21
N LYS A 128 15.07 0.84 -23.06
CA LYS A 128 15.02 0.64 -24.53
C LYS A 128 16.39 0.31 -25.12
N SER A 129 17.45 0.95 -24.62
CA SER A 129 18.82 0.75 -25.11
C SER A 129 19.39 -0.64 -24.80
N GLN A 130 18.82 -1.36 -23.83
CA GLN A 130 19.22 -2.73 -23.50
C GLN A 130 18.79 -3.77 -24.56
N LYS A 131 17.94 -3.39 -25.53
CA LYS A 131 17.48 -4.28 -26.63
C LYS A 131 16.95 -5.63 -26.12
N LEU A 132 16.16 -5.59 -25.06
CA LEU A 132 15.56 -6.78 -24.46
C LEU A 132 14.43 -7.31 -25.34
N ASP A 133 14.01 -8.56 -25.06
CA ASP A 133 12.72 -9.05 -25.56
C ASP A 133 11.58 -8.13 -25.12
N TRP A 134 10.58 -7.96 -26.00
CA TRP A 134 9.45 -7.06 -25.78
C TRP A 134 8.76 -7.27 -24.42
N ASN A 135 8.60 -8.52 -23.97
CA ASN A 135 7.94 -8.79 -22.68
C ASN A 135 8.77 -8.27 -21.50
N LYS A 136 10.10 -8.43 -21.56
CA LYS A 136 11.02 -7.97 -20.51
C LYS A 136 11.11 -6.44 -20.51
N GLU A 137 11.24 -5.85 -21.69
CA GLU A 137 11.24 -4.39 -21.86
C GLU A 137 9.93 -3.79 -21.32
N SER A 138 8.79 -4.32 -21.76
CA SER A 138 7.45 -3.86 -21.35
C SER A 138 7.28 -3.95 -19.83
N LYS A 139 7.70 -5.06 -19.20
CA LYS A 139 7.64 -5.22 -17.74
C LYS A 139 8.49 -4.18 -17.00
N LEU A 140 9.71 -3.92 -17.45
CA LEU A 140 10.59 -2.93 -16.83
C LEU A 140 10.06 -1.50 -17.02
N GLN A 141 9.60 -1.14 -18.21
CA GLN A 141 9.00 0.18 -18.45
C GLN A 141 7.75 0.38 -17.61
N LYS A 142 6.90 -0.64 -17.47
CA LYS A 142 5.72 -0.59 -16.61
C LYS A 142 6.11 -0.34 -15.16
N ALA A 143 7.08 -1.08 -14.63
CA ALA A 143 7.57 -0.90 -13.27
C ALA A 143 8.14 0.52 -13.05
N ILE A 144 8.83 1.09 -14.04
CA ILE A 144 9.27 2.49 -13.97
C ILE A 144 8.06 3.42 -13.92
N LYS A 145 7.11 3.32 -14.86
CA LYS A 145 5.96 4.24 -14.97
C LYS A 145 5.00 4.18 -13.77
N GLU A 146 4.89 3.02 -13.12
CA GLU A 146 4.00 2.79 -11.99
C GLU A 146 4.69 3.00 -10.63
N GLY A 147 6.02 3.02 -10.59
CA GLY A 147 6.78 3.20 -9.36
C GLY A 147 7.10 4.66 -9.04
N TYR A 148 7.50 4.91 -7.79
CA TYR A 148 8.03 6.19 -7.36
C TYR A 148 9.39 6.51 -8.01
N PRO A 149 9.65 7.77 -8.44
CA PRO A 149 8.75 8.94 -8.43
C PRO A 149 7.92 9.10 -9.72
N CYS A 150 8.09 8.22 -10.70
CA CYS A 150 7.56 8.41 -12.05
C CYS A 150 6.03 8.40 -12.11
N SER A 151 5.36 7.59 -11.29
CA SER A 151 3.89 7.65 -11.21
C SER A 151 3.39 9.02 -10.74
N GLN A 152 4.07 9.63 -9.77
CA GLN A 152 3.66 10.92 -9.21
C GLN A 152 3.91 12.08 -10.18
N VAL A 153 5.03 12.09 -10.91
CA VAL A 153 5.25 13.11 -11.95
C VAL A 153 4.33 12.92 -13.16
N LYS A 154 3.95 11.69 -13.49
CA LYS A 154 2.94 11.40 -14.53
C LYS A 154 1.57 12.00 -14.16
N ASP A 155 1.15 11.83 -12.91
CA ASP A 155 -0.11 12.39 -12.43
C ASP A 155 -0.03 13.92 -12.32
N ALA A 156 1.12 14.45 -11.88
CA ALA A 156 1.38 15.90 -11.88
C ALA A 156 1.35 16.49 -13.29
N TYR A 157 1.93 15.83 -14.29
CA TYR A 157 1.88 16.23 -15.71
C TYR A 157 0.44 16.45 -16.18
N THR A 158 -0.45 15.51 -15.82
CA THR A 158 -1.89 15.62 -16.13
C THR A 158 -2.53 16.78 -15.39
N LYS A 159 -2.27 16.94 -14.08
CA LYS A 159 -2.81 18.04 -13.27
C LYS A 159 -2.33 19.42 -13.73
N ARG A 160 -1.16 19.50 -14.34
CA ARG A 160 -0.60 20.71 -14.96
C ARG A 160 -1.19 21.01 -16.34
N GLY A 161 -2.15 20.21 -16.83
CA GLY A 161 -2.85 20.45 -18.09
C GLY A 161 -2.03 20.10 -19.33
N MET A 162 -0.96 19.32 -19.19
CA MET A 162 -0.05 19.00 -20.30
C MET A 162 -0.56 17.84 -21.20
N GLY A 163 -1.74 17.29 -20.90
CA GLY A 163 -2.37 16.19 -21.64
C GLY A 163 -2.11 14.81 -21.03
N TYR A 164 -2.33 13.76 -21.83
CA TYR A 164 -2.25 12.36 -21.41
C TYR A 164 -1.08 11.58 -22.04
N SER A 165 -0.32 12.20 -22.94
CA SER A 165 0.83 11.55 -23.60
C SER A 165 2.10 11.70 -22.75
N TRP A 166 2.10 10.97 -21.63
CA TRP A 166 3.18 11.05 -20.65
C TRP A 166 4.44 10.36 -21.15
N PHE A 167 5.60 10.96 -20.85
CA PHE A 167 6.93 10.44 -21.14
C PHE A 167 7.24 10.29 -22.64
N ASP A 168 6.59 11.07 -23.51
CA ASP A 168 6.86 11.07 -24.96
C ASP A 168 8.21 11.71 -25.30
N LYS A 169 8.52 12.84 -24.66
CA LYS A 169 9.75 13.61 -24.85
C LYS A 169 10.08 14.40 -23.59
N LYS A 170 11.36 14.74 -23.44
CA LYS A 170 11.84 15.63 -22.38
C LYS A 170 11.15 16.99 -22.47
N ILE A 171 10.98 17.61 -21.31
CA ILE A 171 10.48 18.97 -21.17
C ILE A 171 11.70 19.91 -21.16
N GLU A 172 11.67 20.93 -22.01
CA GLU A 172 12.65 22.02 -22.03
C GLU A 172 12.30 23.02 -20.90
N GLU A 173 13.32 23.60 -20.27
CA GLU A 173 13.17 24.60 -19.19
C GLU A 173 12.65 25.96 -19.68
#